data_AF-A0A538LWH6-F1
#
_entry.id   AF-A0A538LWH6-F1
#
_cell.length_a   1.000
_cell.length_b   1.000
_cell.length_c   1.000
_cell.angle_alpha   90.00
_cell.angle_beta   90.00
_cell.angle_gamma   90.00
#
_symmetry.space_group_name_H-M   'P 1'
#
loop_
_entity.id
_entity.type
_entity.pdbx_description
1 polymer ?
#
loop_
_entity_poly.entity_id
_entity_poly.type
_entity_poly.pdbx_seq_one_letter_code
_entity_poly.pdbx_strand_id
1 'polypeptide(L)'
;MLKGFPAAKFDETVEAHFNLGLNVRHAEQQLRGTLMLPHGTGRESRVIVFADGEKAREAQEAGADVVGTADLAKRIEEEGFDDFDVAVATPDQMGVVGKLGRILGPRGKMPN
;
A
#
# COMPACT_ATOMS: atom_id res chain seq x y z
N MET A 1 -25.98 13.56 9.54
CA MET A 1 -25.11 14.12 10.60
C MET A 1 -23.69 14.31 10.09
N LEU A 2 -22.89 13.27 9.84
CA LEU A 2 -21.48 13.44 9.39
C LEU A 2 -21.33 14.17 8.03
N LYS A 3 -22.11 13.79 7.01
CA LYS A 3 -22.12 14.51 5.70
C LYS A 3 -22.80 15.90 5.73
N GLY A 4 -23.30 16.31 6.90
CA GLY A 4 -23.94 17.62 7.09
C GLY A 4 -23.00 18.69 7.64
N PHE A 5 -21.76 18.33 7.98
CA PHE A 5 -20.73 19.30 8.34
C PHE A 5 -20.19 20.01 7.09
N PRO A 6 -19.62 21.22 7.22
CA PRO A 6 -19.01 21.92 6.10
C PRO A 6 -17.90 21.07 5.49
N ALA A 7 -18.01 20.77 4.20
CA ALA A 7 -17.05 19.94 3.49
C ALA A 7 -15.72 20.70 3.28
N ALA A 8 -14.61 20.00 3.50
CA ALA A 8 -13.29 20.43 3.06
C ALA A 8 -13.19 20.44 1.52
N LYS A 9 -12.11 21.01 0.99
CA LYS A 9 -11.83 21.05 -0.46
C LYS A 9 -11.23 19.75 -1.02
N PHE A 10 -11.09 18.72 -0.19
CA PHE A 10 -10.45 17.45 -0.50
C PHE A 10 -11.28 16.31 0.08
N ASP A 11 -10.98 15.07 -0.31
CA ASP A 11 -11.68 13.88 0.20
C ASP A 11 -11.40 13.69 1.70
N GLU A 12 -12.44 13.83 2.50
CA GLU A 12 -12.36 13.78 3.95
C GLU A 12 -12.24 12.33 4.46
N THR A 13 -11.34 12.12 5.42
CA THR A 13 -11.23 10.85 6.14
C THR A 13 -12.13 10.89 7.38
N VAL A 14 -12.95 9.85 7.57
CA VAL A 14 -13.74 9.67 8.80
C VAL A 14 -12.99 8.76 9.75
N GLU A 15 -12.75 9.26 10.97
CA GLU A 15 -12.13 8.48 12.05
C GLU A 15 -13.17 8.09 13.11
N ALA A 16 -12.99 6.91 13.70
CA ALA A 16 -13.80 6.42 14.81
C ALA A 16 -12.90 6.17 16.02
N HIS A 17 -13.11 6.93 17.09
CA HIS A 17 -12.33 6.81 18.32
C HIS A 17 -13.10 6.00 19.37
N PHE A 18 -12.44 4.99 19.92
CA PHE A 18 -12.99 4.11 20.95
C PHE A 18 -12.14 4.21 22.21
N ASN A 19 -12.79 4.44 23.35
CA ASN A 19 -12.14 4.33 24.65
C ASN A 19 -12.38 2.92 25.20
N LEU A 20 -11.34 2.08 25.18
CA LEU A 20 -11.43 0.65 25.49
C LEU A 20 -11.12 0.31 26.96
N GLY A 21 -10.68 1.28 27.77
CA GLY A 21 -10.36 1.05 29.19
C GLY A 21 -9.20 0.08 29.47
N LEU A 22 -8.37 -0.22 28.47
CA LEU A 22 -7.23 -1.14 28.57
C LEU A 22 -6.05 -0.47 29.28
N ASN A 23 -5.36 -1.20 30.16
CA ASN A 23 -4.12 -0.77 30.77
C ASN A 23 -2.91 -1.25 29.94
N VAL A 24 -2.43 -0.37 29.06
CA VAL A 24 -1.32 -0.63 28.13
C VAL A 24 0.04 -0.90 28.79
N ARG A 25 0.16 -0.76 30.13
CA ARG A 25 1.36 -1.17 30.87
C ARG A 25 1.46 -2.69 31.02
N HIS A 26 0.34 -3.39 30.85
CA HIS A 26 0.26 -4.85 30.89
C HIS A 26 0.21 -5.39 29.45
N ALA A 27 1.20 -6.22 29.09
CA ALA A 27 1.37 -6.69 27.71
C ALA A 27 0.15 -7.48 27.19
N GLU A 28 -0.54 -8.21 28.07
CA GLU A 28 -1.74 -8.99 27.75
C GLU A 28 -2.98 -8.12 27.45
N GLN A 29 -2.95 -6.84 27.85
CA GLN A 29 -4.04 -5.89 27.56
C GLN A 29 -3.74 -5.04 26.31
N GLN A 30 -2.63 -5.30 25.60
CA GLN A 30 -2.33 -4.62 24.37
C GLN A 30 -3.15 -5.21 23.22
N LEU A 31 -3.98 -4.38 22.58
CA LEU A 31 -4.78 -4.77 21.41
C LEU A 31 -4.06 -4.39 20.12
N ARG A 32 -3.70 -5.38 19.31
CA ARG A 32 -3.20 -5.18 17.93
C ARG A 32 -3.95 -6.16 17.02
N GLY A 33 -4.59 -5.65 15.99
CA GLY A 33 -5.33 -6.46 15.03
C GLY A 33 -5.51 -5.74 13.71
N THR A 34 -5.94 -6.51 12.71
CA THR A 34 -6.30 -6.02 11.37
C THR A 34 -7.76 -6.35 11.15
N LEU A 35 -8.51 -5.41 10.57
CA LEU A 35 -9.92 -5.57 10.26
C LEU A 35 -10.11 -5.31 8.77
N MET A 36 -10.81 -6.21 8.08
CA MET A 36 -11.27 -5.94 6.73
C MET A 36 -12.63 -5.23 6.80
N LEU A 37 -12.69 -4.02 6.24
CA LEU A 37 -13.93 -3.27 6.17
C LEU A 37 -14.85 -3.88 5.10
N PRO A 38 -16.17 -4.02 5.35
CA PRO A 38 -17.11 -4.64 4.41
C PRO A 38 -17.22 -3.89 3.07
N HIS A 39 -16.82 -2.62 3.03
CA HIS A 39 -16.79 -1.80 1.81
C HIS A 39 -15.37 -1.35 1.44
N GLY A 40 -14.35 -2.00 2.01
CA GLY A 40 -12.96 -1.56 1.90
C GLY A 40 -12.74 -0.16 2.51
N THR A 41 -11.62 0.45 2.16
CA THR A 41 -11.27 1.83 2.58
C THR A 41 -11.92 2.89 1.70
N GLY A 42 -12.68 2.49 0.66
CA GLY A 42 -13.24 3.40 -0.34
C GLY A 42 -12.21 4.05 -1.28
N ARG A 43 -10.91 3.76 -1.07
CA ARG A 43 -9.81 4.17 -1.92
C ARG A 43 -9.45 3.02 -2.85
N GLU A 44 -9.51 3.24 -4.16
CA GLU A 44 -8.88 2.33 -5.12
C GLU A 44 -7.37 2.49 -4.97
N SER A 45 -6.74 1.52 -4.29
CA SER A 45 -5.29 1.46 -4.19
C SER A 45 -4.74 0.85 -5.47
N ARG A 46 -3.89 1.59 -6.17
CA ARG A 46 -3.16 1.04 -7.32
C ARG A 46 -1.94 0.27 -6.85
N VAL A 47 -1.87 -1.01 -7.21
CA VAL A 47 -0.85 -1.95 -6.78
C VAL A 47 0.03 -2.34 -7.95
N ILE A 48 1.34 -2.12 -7.80
CA ILE A 48 2.34 -2.65 -8.73
C ILE A 48 3.06 -3.84 -8.11
N VAL A 49 3.39 -4.83 -8.92
CA VAL A 49 4.07 -6.04 -8.46
C VAL A 49 5.35 -6.28 -9.28
N PHE A 50 6.48 -6.38 -8.57
CA PHE A 50 7.74 -6.82 -9.13
C PHE A 50 7.86 -8.33 -9.00
N ALA A 51 7.56 -9.05 -10.08
CA ALA A 51 7.59 -10.50 -10.13
C ALA A 51 7.89 -10.98 -11.56
N ASP A 52 8.45 -12.18 -11.68
CA ASP A 52 8.69 -12.85 -12.96
C ASP A 52 8.06 -14.25 -12.96
N GLY A 53 7.90 -14.82 -14.17
CA GLY A 53 7.42 -16.18 -14.38
C GLY A 53 6.03 -16.45 -13.81
N GLU A 54 5.91 -17.55 -13.06
CA GLU A 54 4.63 -18.01 -12.51
C GLU A 54 4.02 -17.01 -11.51
N LYS A 55 4.86 -16.37 -10.70
CA LYS A 55 4.42 -15.36 -9.73
C LYS A 55 3.90 -14.09 -10.40
N ALA A 56 4.41 -13.75 -11.58
CA ALA A 56 3.88 -12.63 -12.35
C ALA A 56 2.45 -12.92 -12.83
N ARG A 57 2.19 -14.17 -13.25
CA ARG A 57 0.85 -14.61 -13.64
C ARG A 57 -0.12 -14.63 -12.46
N GLU A 58 0.32 -15.17 -11.32
CA GLU A 58 -0.49 -15.15 -10.09
C GLU A 58 -0.83 -13.73 -9.65
N ALA A 59 0.11 -12.79 -9.76
CA ALA A 59 -0.14 -11.39 -9.43
C ALA A 59 -1.16 -10.72 -10.38
N GLN A 60 -1.08 -11.00 -11.68
CA GLN A 60 -2.07 -10.52 -12.65
C GLN A 60 -3.46 -11.10 -12.37
N GLU A 61 -3.55 -12.41 -12.08
CA GLU A 61 -4.81 -13.09 -11.73
C GLU A 61 -5.39 -12.58 -10.41
N ALA A 62 -4.55 -12.18 -9.45
CA ALA A 62 -4.95 -11.58 -8.19
C ALA A 62 -5.42 -10.12 -8.32
N GLY A 63 -5.31 -9.51 -9.51
CA GLY A 63 -5.78 -8.15 -9.78
C GLY A 63 -4.74 -7.05 -9.56
N ALA A 64 -3.45 -7.34 -9.71
CA ALA A 64 -2.42 -6.30 -9.75
C ALA A 64 -2.60 -5.41 -11.00
N ASP A 65 -2.50 -4.08 -10.82
CA ASP A 65 -2.66 -3.11 -11.92
C ASP A 65 -1.51 -3.18 -12.92
N VAL A 66 -0.28 -3.35 -12.43
CA VAL A 66 0.93 -3.46 -13.26
C VAL A 66 1.86 -4.51 -12.68
N VAL A 67 2.33 -5.42 -13.52
CA VAL A 67 3.33 -6.44 -13.15
C VAL A 67 4.52 -6.32 -14.08
N GLY A 68 5.73 -6.32 -13.54
CA GLY A 68 6.96 -6.21 -14.34
C GLY A 68 8.22 -6.49 -13.53
N THR A 69 9.39 -6.30 -14.15
CA THR A 69 10.70 -6.53 -13.50
C THR A 69 11.62 -5.31 -13.70
N ALA A 70 12.70 -5.47 -14.47
CA ALA A 70 13.67 -4.42 -14.74
C ALA A 70 13.12 -3.30 -15.64
N ASP A 71 12.18 -3.62 -16.50
CA ASP A 71 11.45 -2.69 -17.38
C ASP A 71 10.59 -1.72 -16.56
N LEU A 72 9.83 -2.24 -15.60
CA LEU A 72 9.03 -1.41 -14.69
C LEU A 72 9.92 -0.52 -13.81
N ALA A 73 11.06 -1.04 -13.37
CA ALA A 73 12.02 -0.26 -12.61
C ALA A 73 12.62 0.90 -13.40
N LYS A 74 13.00 0.68 -14.67
CA LYS A 74 13.44 1.75 -15.56
C LYS A 74 12.36 2.80 -15.77
N ARG A 75 11.10 2.38 -15.96
CA ARG A 75 9.97 3.30 -16.11
C ARG A 75 9.79 4.22 -14.88
N ILE A 76 10.00 3.68 -13.68
CA ILE A 76 9.95 4.48 -12.43
C ILE A 76 11.14 5.44 -12.34
N GLU A 77 12.35 4.98 -12.69
CA GLU A 77 13.59 5.75 -12.57
C GLU A 77 13.73 6.83 -13.65
N GLU A 78 13.44 6.51 -14.91
CA GLU A 78 13.68 7.36 -16.08
C GLU A 78 12.45 8.20 -16.45
N GLU A 79 11.24 7.62 -16.41
CA GLU A 79 10.00 8.32 -16.78
C GLU A 79 9.30 8.96 -15.57
N GLY A 80 9.79 8.70 -14.36
CA GLY A 80 9.20 9.23 -13.13
C GLY A 80 7.81 8.67 -12.83
N PHE A 81 7.51 7.45 -13.31
CA PHE A 81 6.23 6.79 -13.07
C PHE A 81 5.99 6.59 -11.56
N ASP A 82 4.99 7.26 -11.02
CA ASP A 82 4.67 7.28 -9.58
C ASP A 82 3.16 7.08 -9.32
N ASP A 83 2.42 6.66 -10.34
CA ASP A 83 0.95 6.55 -10.33
C ASP A 83 0.47 5.21 -9.74
N PHE A 84 0.95 4.91 -8.54
CA PHE A 84 0.61 3.75 -7.74
C PHE A 84 0.73 4.04 -6.25
N ASP A 85 -0.01 3.32 -5.41
CA ASP A 85 -0.02 3.51 -3.95
C ASP A 85 0.88 2.51 -3.23
N VAL A 86 0.92 1.27 -3.72
CA VAL A 86 1.64 0.16 -3.07
C VAL A 86 2.48 -0.58 -4.09
N ALA A 87 3.74 -0.87 -3.73
CA ALA A 87 4.58 -1.79 -4.46
C ALA A 87 4.77 -3.09 -3.66
N VAL A 88 4.64 -4.22 -4.35
CA VAL A 88 4.92 -5.56 -3.83
C VAL A 88 6.04 -6.15 -4.66
N ALA A 89 6.94 -6.91 -4.05
CA ALA A 89 8.04 -7.54 -4.78
C ALA A 89 8.27 -8.97 -4.29
N THR A 90 8.65 -9.84 -5.21
CA THR A 90 9.15 -11.17 -4.84
C THR A 90 10.62 -11.06 -4.40
N PRO A 91 11.11 -11.95 -3.50
CA PRO A 91 12.47 -11.85 -2.97
C PRO A 91 13.57 -11.79 -4.04
N ASP A 92 13.37 -12.46 -5.17
CA ASP A 92 14.27 -12.47 -6.33
C ASP A 92 14.34 -11.11 -7.05
N GLN A 93 13.30 -10.28 -6.96
CA GLN A 93 13.25 -8.94 -7.57
C GLN A 93 13.74 -7.83 -6.64
N MET A 94 14.05 -8.13 -5.38
CA MET A 94 14.52 -7.12 -4.41
C MET A 94 15.84 -6.45 -4.82
N GLY A 95 16.68 -7.10 -5.61
CA GLY A 95 17.90 -6.48 -6.17
C GLY A 95 17.62 -5.35 -7.16
N VAL A 96 16.48 -5.41 -7.86
CA VAL A 96 16.01 -4.35 -8.76
C VAL A 96 15.34 -3.24 -7.96
N VAL A 97 14.43 -3.60 -7.05
CA VAL A 97 13.70 -2.64 -6.18
C VAL A 97 14.64 -1.87 -5.26
N GLY A 98 15.69 -2.51 -4.75
CA GLY A 98 16.67 -1.85 -3.86
C GLY A 98 17.35 -0.64 -4.50
N LYS A 99 17.52 -0.63 -5.84
CA LYS A 99 18.06 0.53 -6.57
C LYS A 99 17.09 1.71 -6.56
N LEU A 100 15.80 1.43 -6.57
CA LEU A 100 14.73 2.44 -6.48
C LEU A 100 14.51 2.95 -5.06
N GLY A 101 15.23 2.46 -4.05
CA GLY A 101 15.06 2.85 -2.65
C GLY A 101 15.19 4.36 -2.41
N ARG A 102 15.99 5.08 -3.21
CA ARG A 102 16.10 6.55 -3.14
C ARG A 102 14.83 7.28 -3.57
N ILE A 103 14.02 6.66 -4.44
CA ILE A 103 12.77 7.21 -4.99
C ILE A 103 11.58 6.72 -4.16
N LEU A 104 11.49 5.40 -3.94
CA LEU A 104 10.34 4.77 -3.26
C LEU A 104 10.38 4.94 -1.74
N GLY A 105 11.57 5.01 -1.14
CA GLY A 105 11.76 5.12 0.30
C GLY A 105 11.15 6.39 0.91
N PRO A 106 11.54 7.61 0.45
CA PRO A 106 10.96 8.86 0.95
C PRO A 106 9.44 8.98 0.73
N ARG A 107 8.91 8.25 -0.26
CA ARG A 107 7.47 8.23 -0.61
C ARG A 107 6.68 7.18 0.16
N GLY A 108 7.33 6.33 0.96
CA GLY A 108 6.69 5.26 1.72
C GLY A 108 6.13 4.12 0.85
N LYS A 109 6.56 4.02 -0.41
CA LYS A 109 6.09 3.02 -1.39
C LYS A 109 7.02 1.81 -1.52
N MET A 110 8.00 1.70 -0.62
CA MET A 110 8.96 0.59 -0.65
C MET A 110 8.29 -0.70 -0.18
N PRO A 111 8.43 -1.83 -0.92
CA PRO A 111 7.94 -3.13 -0.46
C PRO A 111 8.63 -3.52 0.85
N ASN A 112 7.83 -3.95 1.84
CA ASN A 112 8.30 -4.52 3.12
C ASN A 112 8.22 -6.05 3.10
#